data_AF-A0AAD9XE34-F1
#
_entry.id   AF-A0AAD9XE34-F1
#
_cell.length_a   1.000
_cell.length_b   1.000
_cell.length_c   1.000
_cell.angle_alpha   90.00
_cell.angle_beta   90.00
_cell.angle_gamma   90.00
#
_symmetry.space_group_name_H-M   'P 1'
#
loop_
_entity.id
_entity.type
_entity.pdbx_description
1 polymer ?
#
loop_
_entity_poly.entity_id
_entity_poly.type
_entity_poly.pdbx_seq_one_letter_code
_entity_poly.pdbx_strand_id
1 'polypeptide(L)' 'MGEEETCTTPKKHRIPVLSVCPPPPKKKPVGGKKRDPPKNGYFQPPDLDSLFTMPPRREAYA' A
#
# COMPACT_ATOMS: atom_id res chain seq x y z
N MET A 1 -21.59 38.51 31.09
CA MET A 1 -20.26 38.29 30.49
C MET A 1 -19.87 36.86 30.80
N GLY A 2 -20.04 35.96 29.83
CA GLY A 2 -19.65 34.56 30.00
C GLY A 2 -18.17 34.43 29.73
N GLU A 3 -17.42 33.96 30.71
CA GLU A 3 -16.01 33.64 30.56
C GLU A 3 -15.93 32.38 29.69
N GLU A 4 -15.37 32.53 28.51
CA GLU A 4 -15.06 31.45 27.59
C GLU A 4 -13.93 30.59 28.17
N GLU A 5 -14.29 29.71 29.11
CA GLU A 5 -13.39 28.71 29.66
C GLU A 5 -13.07 27.70 28.56
N THR A 6 -12.03 28.01 27.78
CA THR A 6 -11.53 27.13 26.73
C THR A 6 -11.04 25.84 27.39
N CYS A 7 -11.66 24.71 27.05
CA CYS A 7 -11.23 23.39 27.49
C CYS A 7 -9.79 23.14 27.03
N THR A 8 -8.84 23.18 27.97
CA THR A 8 -7.40 22.97 27.70
C THR A 8 -6.86 21.81 28.52
N THR A 9 -5.90 21.09 27.96
CA THR A 9 -5.26 19.96 28.64
C THR A 9 -4.52 20.45 29.90
N PRO A 10 -4.77 19.84 31.08
CA PRO A 10 -4.09 20.21 32.33
C PRO A 10 -2.56 20.11 32.22
N LYS A 11 -1.88 21.22 32.51
CA LYS A 11 -0.41 21.36 32.32
C LYS A 11 0.42 20.47 33.26
N LYS A 12 -0.14 20.06 34.40
CA LYS A 12 0.56 19.30 35.46
C LYS A 12 0.93 17.87 35.07
N HIS A 13 0.23 17.29 34.09
CA HIS A 13 0.41 15.89 33.65
C HIS A 13 0.81 15.77 32.17
N ARG A 14 1.41 16.82 31.60
CA ARG A 14 1.81 16.80 30.20
C ARG A 14 3.04 15.90 30.01
N ILE A 15 2.94 14.94 29.10
CA ILE A 15 4.08 14.11 28.69
C ILE A 15 5.12 15.03 28.03
N PRO A 16 6.41 14.97 28.42
CA PRO A 16 7.46 15.71 27.75
C PRO A 16 7.44 15.39 26.25
N VAL A 17 7.45 16.42 25.41
CA VAL A 17 7.55 16.26 23.96
C VAL A 17 9.00 15.86 23.66
N LEU A 18 9.32 14.57 23.80
CA LEU A 18 10.58 14.02 23.33
C LEU A 18 10.53 14.00 21.79
N SER A 19 11.08 15.04 21.18
CA SER A 19 10.95 15.32 19.74
C SER A 19 12.00 14.62 18.88
N VAL A 20 12.48 13.44 19.27
CA VAL A 20 13.38 12.66 18.43
C VAL A 20 12.80 11.27 18.24
N CYS A 21 12.14 11.08 17.10
CA CYS A 21 11.79 9.74 16.65
C CYS A 21 13.09 8.91 16.57
N PRO A 22 13.07 7.65 17.01
CA PRO A 22 14.23 6.79 16.81
C PRO A 22 14.56 6.73 15.32
N PRO A 23 15.85 6.55 14.96
CA PRO A 23 16.23 6.42 13.56
C PRO A 23 15.46 5.26 12.91
N PRO A 24 15.13 5.37 11.61
CA PRO A 24 14.37 4.33 10.92
C PRO A 24 15.11 2.98 10.97
N PRO A 25 14.37 1.86 11.02
CA PRO A 25 14.99 0.53 11.00
C PRO A 25 15.81 0.37 9.71
N LYS A 26 17.08 -0.02 9.88
CA LYS A 26 17.97 -0.28 8.74
C LYS A 26 17.56 -1.59 8.07
N LYS A 27 17.37 -1.55 6.75
CA LYS A 27 17.23 -2.79 5.96
C LYS A 27 18.51 -3.61 6.13
N LYS A 28 18.36 -4.91 6.41
CA LYS A 28 19.49 -5.84 6.36
C LYS A 28 20.06 -5.84 4.94
N PRO A 29 21.38 -5.90 4.74
CA PRO A 29 21.94 -6.11 3.41
C PRO A 29 21.34 -7.40 2.86
N VAL A 30 20.84 -7.38 1.62
CA VAL A 30 20.45 -8.58 0.91
C VAL A 30 21.72 -9.41 0.72
N GLY A 31 21.95 -10.34 1.65
CA GLY A 31 23.00 -11.35 1.57
C GLY A 31 22.55 -12.41 0.59
N GLY A 32 22.72 -12.16 -0.71
CA GLY A 32 22.34 -13.10 -1.74
C GLY A 32 22.78 -12.62 -3.12
N LYS A 33 23.37 -13.54 -3.88
CA LYS A 33 23.58 -13.35 -5.32
C LYS A 33 22.21 -13.04 -5.95
N LYS A 34 22.12 -12.08 -6.86
CA LYS A 34 20.91 -11.90 -7.66
C LYS A 34 20.57 -13.28 -8.26
N ARG A 35 19.39 -13.81 -7.93
CA ARG A 35 18.97 -15.12 -8.43
C ARG A 35 18.85 -15.01 -9.95
N ASP A 36 19.49 -15.93 -10.66
CA ASP A 36 19.31 -16.02 -12.11
C ASP A 36 17.83 -16.22 -12.46
N PRO A 37 17.38 -15.75 -13.63
CA PRO A 37 16.04 -16.07 -14.12
C PRO A 37 15.78 -17.59 -14.10
N PRO A 38 14.52 -18.03 -13.97
CA PRO A 38 14.19 -19.45 -14.05
C PRO A 38 14.68 -20.05 -15.37
N LYS A 39 15.19 -21.28 -15.32
CA LYS A 39 15.79 -21.97 -16.49
C LYS A 39 14.86 -22.05 -17.70
N ASN A 40 13.55 -22.11 -17.48
CA ASN A 40 12.54 -22.29 -18.52
C ASN A 40 11.75 -20.99 -18.78
N GLY A 41 12.32 -19.84 -18.41
CA GLY A 41 11.61 -18.56 -18.44
C GLY A 41 10.56 -18.44 -17.32
N TYR A 42 9.91 -17.28 -17.29
CA TYR A 42 8.78 -17.04 -16.38
C TYR A 42 7.50 -17.63 -16.96
N PHE A 43 6.45 -17.67 -16.14
CA PHE A 43 5.10 -18.03 -16.58
C PHE A 43 4.74 -17.27 -17.86
N GLN A 44 4.39 -18.03 -18.90
CA GLN A 44 3.87 -17.50 -20.16
C GLN A 44 2.35 -17.56 -20.06
N PRO A 45 1.66 -16.44 -19.71
CA PRO A 45 0.22 -16.43 -19.66
C PRO A 45 -0.37 -16.73 -21.06
N PRO A 46 -1.55 -17.37 -21.12
CA PRO A 46 -2.30 -17.44 -22.36
C PRO A 46 -2.68 -16.03 -22.85
N ASP A 47 -3.01 -15.92 -24.13
CA ASP A 47 -3.45 -14.66 -24.71
C ASP A 47 -4.73 -14.14 -24.02
N LEU A 48 -4.64 -12.96 -23.40
CA LEU A 48 -5.75 -12.37 -22.66
C LEU A 48 -6.86 -11.89 -23.59
N ASP A 49 -6.54 -11.51 -24.82
CA ASP A 49 -7.54 -10.99 -25.78
C ASP A 49 -8.58 -12.06 -26.15
N SER A 50 -8.19 -13.33 -26.08
CA SER A 50 -9.11 -14.46 -26.24
C SER A 50 -10.21 -14.51 -25.17
N LEU A 51 -9.95 -14.04 -23.94
CA LEU A 51 -10.91 -14.03 -22.84
C LEU A 51 -12.00 -12.97 -23.03
N PHE A 52 -11.68 -11.89 -23.74
CA PHE A 52 -12.58 -10.75 -23.96
C PHE A 52 -13.32 -10.81 -25.30
N THR A 53 -13.02 -11.81 -26.12
CA THR A 53 -13.70 -12.02 -27.40
C THR A 53 -15.09 -12.62 -27.13
N MET A 54 -16.10 -11.76 -26.92
CA MET A 54 -17.49 -12.21 -26.91
C MET A 54 -18.06 -12.22 -28.34
N PRO A 55 -18.73 -13.29 -28.76
CA PRO A 55 -19.48 -13.26 -30.02
C PRO A 55 -20.60 -12.21 -29.92
N PRO A 56 -20.92 -11.51 -31.01
CA PRO A 56 -22.01 -10.54 -31.03
C PRO A 56 -23.31 -11.24 -30.60
N ARG A 57 -24.00 -10.68 -29.60
CA ARG A 57 -25.32 -11.17 -29.21
C ARG A 57 -26.29 -10.90 -30.36
N ARG A 58 -27.10 -11.89 -30.71
CA ARG A 58 -28.23 -11.67 -31.62
C ARG A 58 -29.20 -10.74 -30.93
N GLU A 59 -29.42 -9.56 -31.51
CA GLU A 59 -30.51 -8.69 -31.11
C GLU A 59 -31.82 -9.41 -31.45
N ALA A 60 -32.66 -9.63 -30.43
CA ALA A 60 -34.06 -9.94 -30.67
C ALA A 60 -34.74 -8.61 -30.96
N TYR A 61 -34.89 -8.29 -32.25
CA TYR A 61 -35.65 -7.12 -32.68
C TYR A 61 -37.16 -7.41 -32.47
N ALA A 62 -37.90 -6.43 -31.96
CA ALA A 62 -39.34 -6.45 -31.76
C ALA A 62 -40.03 -5.48 -32.73
#